data_AF-A0A8J8JSD9-F1
#
_entry.id   AF-A0A8J8JSD9-F1
#
_cell.length_a   1.000
_cell.length_b   1.000
_cell.length_c   1.000
_cell.angle_alpha   90.00
_cell.angle_beta   90.00
_cell.angle_gamma   90.00
#
_symmetry.space_group_name_H-M   'P 1'
#
loop_
_entity.id
_entity.type
_entity.pdbx_description
1 polymer ?
#
loop_
_entity_poly.entity_id
_entity_poly.type
_entity_poly.pdbx_seq_one_letter_code
_entity_poly.pdbx_strand_id
1 'polypeptide(L)'
;MINTRDPSALSLIRNLGLPDGEVADSSQPSVGHSIGCSADPPHQGINIWDRCYVEDYVDNGIYVRNSDGENVVEHSITVNCGNGNIRLGAADQARDCKILLDRGSDRTYPGAGLWFNGGKAIAERIEIDGSDAQNDIVRINSDADGGHIKGLDLFCGPDVQAPAIRCTETSTTTNLGLLIEDFEVEDLSTAAGGSVRVQRSDVTLKDGVVDASYRPALTGYGNPDLEDVDLS
;
A
#
# COMPACT_ATOMS: atom_id res chain seq x y z
N MET A 1 6.27 -16.07 9.09
CA MET A 1 4.85 -16.48 9.14
C MET A 1 4.38 -16.52 10.59
N ILE A 2 3.24 -15.89 10.90
CA ILE A 2 2.61 -15.88 12.22
C ILE A 2 1.15 -16.30 12.07
N ASN A 3 0.68 -17.22 12.93
CA ASN A 3 -0.72 -17.65 12.96
C ASN A 3 -1.22 -17.68 14.41
N THR A 4 -1.93 -16.63 14.82
CA THR A 4 -2.55 -16.50 16.14
C THR A 4 -3.95 -17.10 16.11
N ARG A 5 -4.06 -18.36 16.51
CA ARG A 5 -5.29 -19.16 16.36
C ARG A 5 -6.36 -18.89 17.41
N ASP A 6 -5.98 -18.44 18.60
CA ASP A 6 -6.93 -18.12 19.66
C ASP A 6 -7.46 -16.69 19.44
N PRO A 7 -8.78 -16.47 19.29
CA PRO A 7 -9.36 -15.14 19.07
C PRO A 7 -9.03 -14.11 20.15
N SER A 8 -8.69 -14.56 21.36
CA SER A 8 -8.31 -13.69 22.47
C SER A 8 -6.80 -13.49 22.62
N ALA A 9 -5.99 -14.22 21.84
CA ALA A 9 -4.55 -14.14 21.92
C ALA A 9 -4.00 -12.95 21.13
N LEU A 10 -2.87 -12.45 21.62
CA LEU A 10 -2.08 -11.40 20.99
C LEU A 10 -0.68 -11.93 20.73
N SER A 11 -0.24 -11.85 19.48
CA SER A 11 1.15 -12.07 19.10
C SER A 11 1.83 -10.74 18.84
N LEU A 12 2.91 -10.46 19.56
CA LEU A 12 3.75 -9.29 19.35
C LEU A 12 5.07 -9.71 18.68
N ILE A 13 5.32 -9.16 17.50
CA ILE A 13 6.54 -9.29 16.74
C ILE A 13 7.17 -7.92 16.71
N ARG A 14 8.34 -7.77 17.35
CA ARG A 14 8.96 -6.47 17.52
C ARG A 14 10.45 -6.51 17.24
N ASN A 15 10.97 -5.46 16.59
CA ASN A 15 12.38 -5.31 16.24
C ASN A 15 12.91 -6.47 15.37
N LEU A 16 12.06 -7.01 14.49
CA LEU A 16 12.46 -8.03 13.53
C LEU A 16 13.12 -7.36 12.32
N GLY A 17 14.35 -7.76 11.98
CA GLY A 17 15.04 -7.33 10.78
C GLY A 17 15.19 -8.48 9.79
N LEU A 18 14.69 -8.30 8.58
CA LEU A 18 14.81 -9.21 7.45
C LEU A 18 15.37 -8.47 6.23
N PRO A 19 16.66 -8.09 6.24
CA PRO A 19 17.34 -7.60 5.05
C PRO A 19 17.62 -8.75 4.06
N ASP A 20 17.76 -8.44 2.77
CA ASP A 20 18.22 -9.38 1.73
C ASP A 20 17.29 -10.59 1.56
N GLY A 21 16.04 -10.34 1.12
CA GLY A 21 14.96 -11.32 1.05
C GLY A 21 15.19 -12.50 0.09
N GLU A 22 14.96 -12.29 -1.21
CA GLU A 22 15.12 -13.34 -2.23
C GLU A 22 15.63 -12.76 -3.56
N VAL A 23 16.45 -13.54 -4.26
CA VAL A 23 16.84 -13.26 -5.64
C VAL A 23 15.79 -13.87 -6.58
N ALA A 24 15.14 -13.03 -7.37
CA ALA A 24 14.10 -13.47 -8.31
C ALA A 24 14.67 -14.38 -9.41
N ASP A 25 13.95 -15.47 -9.69
CA ASP A 25 14.13 -16.27 -10.90
C ASP A 25 13.07 -15.84 -11.92
N SER A 26 13.49 -15.09 -12.95
CA SER A 26 12.60 -14.56 -14.01
C SER A 26 11.87 -15.64 -14.81
N SER A 27 12.23 -16.92 -14.67
CA SER A 27 11.52 -18.04 -15.29
C SER A 27 10.30 -18.52 -14.49
N GLN A 28 10.14 -18.06 -13.25
CA GLN A 28 9.01 -18.40 -12.37
C GLN A 28 7.85 -17.42 -12.52
N PRO A 29 6.61 -17.82 -12.15
CA PRO A 29 5.48 -16.90 -12.10
C PRO A 29 5.66 -15.85 -10.99
N SER A 30 5.00 -14.70 -11.10
CA SER A 30 5.12 -13.59 -10.13
C SER A 30 4.52 -13.85 -8.73
N VAL A 31 4.14 -15.08 -8.40
CA VAL A 31 3.50 -15.47 -7.14
C VAL A 31 4.06 -16.80 -6.65
N GLY A 32 4.05 -17.00 -5.33
CA GLY A 32 4.60 -18.21 -4.71
C GLY A 32 6.08 -18.09 -4.36
N HIS A 33 6.60 -16.87 -4.37
CA HIS A 33 7.92 -16.52 -3.87
C HIS A 33 7.89 -16.26 -2.36
N SER A 34 9.06 -16.04 -1.77
CA SER A 34 9.18 -15.71 -0.36
C SER A 34 8.51 -14.38 -0.01
N ILE A 35 8.01 -14.35 1.22
CA ILE A 35 7.38 -13.19 1.85
C ILE A 35 8.11 -12.97 3.17
N GLY A 36 8.47 -11.72 3.49
CA GLY A 36 9.21 -11.41 4.71
C GLY A 36 8.36 -11.67 5.96
N CYS A 37 7.29 -10.90 6.13
CA CYS A 37 6.30 -11.06 7.18
C CYS A 37 4.96 -11.46 6.59
N SER A 38 4.36 -12.53 7.11
CA SER A 38 3.08 -13.04 6.61
C SER A 38 2.17 -13.50 7.75
N ALA A 39 0.87 -13.20 7.62
CA ALA A 39 -0.23 -13.69 8.45
C ALA A 39 -1.11 -14.73 7.69
N ASP A 40 -0.46 -15.61 6.92
CA ASP A 40 -1.10 -16.69 6.14
C ASP A 40 -0.43 -18.02 6.53
N PRO A 41 -1.14 -19.12 6.90
CA PRO A 41 -2.59 -19.35 6.84
C PRO A 41 -3.41 -18.43 7.74
N PRO A 42 -4.72 -18.24 7.45
CA PRO A 42 -5.62 -17.36 8.20
C PRO A 42 -5.54 -17.54 9.71
N HIS A 43 -5.68 -16.43 10.44
CA HIS A 43 -5.65 -16.37 11.90
C HIS A 43 -6.92 -15.68 12.46
N GLN A 44 -7.10 -15.74 13.79
CA GLN A 44 -8.32 -15.26 14.48
C GLN A 44 -8.04 -14.23 15.58
N GLY A 45 -6.83 -14.23 16.15
CA GLY A 45 -6.44 -13.28 17.20
C GLY A 45 -5.91 -11.97 16.65
N ILE A 46 -5.06 -11.31 17.44
CA ILE A 46 -4.41 -10.05 17.04
C ILE A 46 -2.92 -10.29 16.83
N ASN A 47 -2.39 -9.82 15.72
CA ASN A 47 -0.95 -9.76 15.48
C ASN A 47 -0.49 -8.30 15.42
N ILE A 48 0.59 -7.98 16.11
CA ILE A 48 1.24 -6.68 16.07
C ILE A 48 2.66 -6.85 15.53
N TRP A 49 2.98 -6.14 14.44
CA TRP A 49 4.32 -6.00 13.87
C TRP A 49 4.82 -4.60 14.13
N ASP A 50 5.68 -4.45 15.13
CA ASP A 50 6.13 -3.14 15.59
C ASP A 50 7.64 -2.98 15.37
N ARG A 51 8.06 -1.90 14.72
CA ARG A 51 9.49 -1.63 14.43
C ARG A 51 10.16 -2.77 13.66
N CYS A 52 9.48 -3.31 12.66
CA CYS A 52 10.04 -4.33 11.78
C CYS A 52 10.73 -3.67 10.57
N TYR A 53 11.78 -4.31 10.06
CA TYR A 53 12.46 -3.94 8.82
C TYR A 53 12.41 -5.12 7.86
N VAL A 54 11.92 -4.91 6.64
CA VAL A 54 11.80 -5.97 5.61
C VAL A 54 12.23 -5.42 4.26
N GLU A 55 13.15 -6.12 3.58
CA GLU A 55 13.75 -5.64 2.33
C GLU A 55 13.92 -6.78 1.31
N ASP A 56 13.72 -6.44 0.02
CA ASP A 56 14.08 -7.29 -1.13
C ASP A 56 13.43 -8.68 -1.18
N TYR A 57 12.21 -8.81 -0.64
CA TYR A 57 11.41 -10.01 -0.85
C TYR A 57 10.69 -9.97 -2.21
N VAL A 58 10.83 -11.05 -2.99
CA VAL A 58 10.30 -11.14 -4.36
C VAL A 58 8.77 -11.10 -4.42
N ASP A 59 8.09 -11.63 -3.40
CA ASP A 59 6.64 -11.50 -3.28
C ASP A 59 6.27 -10.25 -2.46
N ASN A 60 6.02 -10.37 -1.15
CA ASN A 60 5.60 -9.23 -0.33
C ASN A 60 6.57 -8.99 0.84
N GLY A 61 6.64 -7.74 1.28
CA GLY A 61 7.33 -7.37 2.51
C GLY A 61 6.51 -7.80 3.73
N ILE A 62 5.43 -7.08 3.99
CA ILE A 62 4.46 -7.37 5.05
C ILE A 62 3.10 -7.67 4.41
N TYR A 63 2.76 -8.96 4.40
CA TYR A 63 1.51 -9.50 3.86
C TYR A 63 0.59 -9.91 5.01
N VAL A 64 -0.41 -9.10 5.31
CA VAL A 64 -1.30 -9.38 6.45
C VAL A 64 -2.75 -9.62 6.05
N ARG A 65 -3.03 -9.68 4.75
CA ARG A 65 -4.35 -10.02 4.21
C ARG A 65 -4.78 -11.46 4.56
N ASN A 66 -6.08 -11.73 4.43
CA ASN A 66 -6.70 -13.07 4.43
C ASN A 66 -6.92 -13.69 5.82
N SER A 67 -7.40 -12.91 6.79
CA SER A 67 -7.71 -13.41 8.15
C SER A 67 -8.98 -12.78 8.71
N ASP A 68 -9.65 -13.51 9.61
CA ASP A 68 -10.74 -12.98 10.43
C ASP A 68 -10.20 -12.16 11.61
N GLY A 69 -9.00 -12.51 12.08
CA GLY A 69 -8.26 -11.76 13.09
C GLY A 69 -7.64 -10.49 12.54
N GLU A 70 -7.22 -9.62 13.45
CA GLU A 70 -6.71 -8.28 13.13
C GLU A 70 -5.18 -8.26 13.07
N ASN A 71 -4.66 -7.43 12.16
CA ASN A 71 -3.25 -7.20 12.01
C ASN A 71 -2.93 -5.71 12.15
N VAL A 72 -1.92 -5.39 12.97
CA VAL A 72 -1.49 -4.02 13.22
C VAL A 72 0.01 -3.91 12.91
N VAL A 73 0.37 -3.17 11.86
CA VAL A 73 1.74 -2.90 11.46
C VAL A 73 2.10 -1.49 11.92
N GLU A 74 3.09 -1.35 12.79
CA GLU A 74 3.43 -0.08 13.44
C GLU A 74 4.93 0.22 13.32
N HIS A 75 5.29 1.49 13.11
CA HIS A 75 6.67 1.98 13.14
C HIS A 75 7.65 1.18 12.24
N SER A 76 7.12 0.53 11.20
CA SER A 76 7.86 -0.46 10.41
C SER A 76 8.33 0.14 9.09
N ILE A 77 9.41 -0.41 8.57
CA ILE A 77 10.04 0.01 7.33
C ILE A 77 10.05 -1.17 6.36
N THR A 78 9.56 -0.93 5.15
CA THR A 78 9.61 -1.92 4.07
C THR A 78 10.28 -1.31 2.85
N VAL A 79 11.21 -2.05 2.26
CA VAL A 79 12.07 -1.56 1.17
C VAL A 79 12.01 -2.52 0.00
N ASN A 80 11.66 -2.01 -1.18
CA ASN A 80 11.77 -2.69 -2.48
C ASN A 80 11.27 -4.13 -2.55
N CYS A 81 10.26 -4.49 -1.76
CA CYS A 81 9.60 -5.79 -1.93
C CYS A 81 8.76 -5.79 -3.21
N GLY A 82 8.54 -6.97 -3.81
CA GLY A 82 7.90 -7.15 -5.12
C GLY A 82 6.41 -6.78 -5.15
N ASN A 83 5.52 -7.76 -5.22
CA ASN A 83 4.04 -7.59 -5.31
C ASN A 83 3.46 -6.53 -4.37
N GLY A 84 3.98 -6.40 -3.15
CA GLY A 84 3.51 -5.42 -2.17
C GLY A 84 4.51 -5.21 -1.04
N ASN A 85 4.81 -3.96 -0.70
CA ASN A 85 5.62 -3.67 0.49
C ASN A 85 4.78 -3.86 1.76
N ILE A 86 3.64 -3.18 1.86
CA ILE A 86 2.63 -3.42 2.89
C ILE A 86 1.30 -3.71 2.21
N ARG A 87 0.77 -4.92 2.42
CA ARG A 87 -0.52 -5.35 1.87
C ARG A 87 -1.51 -5.68 2.98
N LEU A 88 -2.54 -4.85 3.07
CA LEU A 88 -3.59 -4.89 4.09
C LEU A 88 -4.87 -5.54 3.54
N GLY A 89 -5.57 -6.30 4.39
CA GLY A 89 -6.92 -6.81 4.18
C GLY A 89 -7.97 -6.07 5.01
N ALA A 90 -9.14 -6.70 5.15
CA ALA A 90 -10.40 -6.06 5.54
C ALA A 90 -10.47 -5.43 6.94
N ALA A 91 -9.62 -5.84 7.86
CA ALA A 91 -9.58 -5.34 9.23
C ALA A 91 -8.16 -4.96 9.67
N ASP A 92 -7.24 -4.83 8.71
CA ASP A 92 -5.82 -4.65 8.98
C ASP A 92 -5.44 -3.17 8.99
N GLN A 93 -4.42 -2.85 9.77
CA GLN A 93 -3.99 -1.48 10.03
C GLN A 93 -2.49 -1.34 9.80
N ALA A 94 -2.08 -0.23 9.19
CA ALA A 94 -0.69 0.22 9.18
C ALA A 94 -0.61 1.63 9.78
N ARG A 95 0.35 1.88 10.68
CA ARG A 95 0.54 3.20 11.31
C ARG A 95 2.01 3.56 11.45
N ASP A 96 2.33 4.83 11.21
CA ASP A 96 3.68 5.36 11.44
C ASP A 96 4.76 4.57 10.65
N CYS A 97 4.40 4.08 9.46
CA CYS A 97 5.26 3.23 8.64
C CYS A 97 5.94 4.02 7.53
N LYS A 98 7.11 3.54 7.10
CA LYS A 98 7.85 4.07 5.97
C LYS A 98 8.01 3.02 4.87
N ILE A 99 7.77 3.41 3.63
CA ILE A 99 7.92 2.55 2.46
C ILE A 99 8.94 3.18 1.51
N LEU A 100 9.92 2.40 1.08
CA LEU A 100 10.95 2.83 0.12
C LEU A 100 10.84 2.00 -1.16
N LEU A 101 10.68 2.66 -2.30
CA LEU A 101 10.62 2.09 -3.64
C LEU A 101 11.69 2.78 -4.50
N ASP A 102 12.96 2.52 -4.20
CA ASP A 102 14.11 3.15 -4.84
C ASP A 102 14.83 2.22 -5.83
N ARG A 103 15.96 2.69 -6.38
CA ARG A 103 16.82 1.93 -7.31
C ARG A 103 17.69 0.87 -6.63
N GLY A 104 17.55 0.68 -5.32
CA GLY A 104 18.39 -0.20 -4.51
C GLY A 104 18.32 -1.67 -4.92
N SER A 105 17.22 -2.10 -5.55
CA SER A 105 17.10 -3.47 -6.06
C SER A 105 16.36 -3.59 -7.40
N ASP A 106 16.83 -4.53 -8.22
CA ASP A 106 16.20 -4.94 -9.47
C ASP A 106 14.95 -5.80 -9.15
N ARG A 107 13.81 -5.14 -8.98
CA ARG A 107 12.51 -5.79 -8.76
C ARG A 107 12.01 -6.42 -10.06
N THR A 108 12.22 -7.73 -10.22
CA THR A 108 11.71 -8.47 -11.38
C THR A 108 10.17 -8.45 -11.47
N TYR A 109 9.49 -8.43 -10.32
CA TYR A 109 8.02 -8.37 -10.24
C TYR A 109 7.59 -7.15 -9.41
N PRO A 110 7.61 -5.94 -10.01
CA PRO A 110 7.30 -4.74 -9.28
C PRO A 110 5.81 -4.67 -8.97
N GLY A 111 5.49 -4.55 -7.69
CA GLY A 111 4.15 -4.33 -7.18
C GLY A 111 4.03 -3.02 -6.43
N ALA A 112 3.05 -2.95 -5.53
CA ALA A 112 2.69 -1.69 -4.89
C ALA A 112 3.53 -1.39 -3.64
N GLY A 113 3.64 -0.11 -3.28
CA GLY A 113 4.14 0.30 -1.98
C GLY A 113 3.13 -0.08 -0.89
N LEU A 114 2.06 0.71 -0.80
CA LEU A 114 0.92 0.43 0.06
C LEU A 114 -0.21 -0.17 -0.77
N TRP A 115 -0.75 -1.31 -0.33
CA TRP A 115 -1.82 -2.00 -1.04
C TRP A 115 -3.00 -2.31 -0.11
N PHE A 116 -4.12 -1.63 -0.34
CA PHE A 116 -5.41 -1.98 0.24
C PHE A 116 -6.09 -3.05 -0.61
N ASN A 117 -6.21 -4.26 -0.06
CA ASN A 117 -6.75 -5.40 -0.76
C ASN A 117 -7.87 -6.09 0.01
N GLY A 118 -8.91 -5.31 0.31
CA GLY A 118 -10.16 -5.77 0.89
C GLY A 118 -10.59 -4.97 2.10
N GLY A 119 -11.90 -4.86 2.28
CA GLY A 119 -12.64 -4.26 3.39
C GLY A 119 -12.15 -2.91 3.89
N LYS A 120 -12.22 -2.73 5.20
CA LYS A 120 -12.02 -1.47 5.92
C LYS A 120 -10.57 -1.32 6.40
N ALA A 121 -9.62 -1.55 5.49
CA ALA A 121 -8.20 -1.36 5.78
C ALA A 121 -7.94 0.09 6.24
N ILE A 122 -7.04 0.25 7.21
CA ILE A 122 -6.67 1.56 7.75
C ILE A 122 -5.17 1.79 7.56
N ALA A 123 -4.80 2.97 7.05
CA ALA A 123 -3.43 3.44 7.02
C ALA A 123 -3.35 4.84 7.61
N GLU A 124 -2.48 5.04 8.58
CA GLU A 124 -2.30 6.34 9.22
C GLU A 124 -0.82 6.75 9.29
N ARG A 125 -0.50 8.00 8.97
CA ARG A 125 0.88 8.54 9.10
C ARG A 125 1.88 7.67 8.34
N ILE A 126 1.64 7.50 7.04
CA ILE A 126 2.49 6.69 6.16
C ILE A 126 3.37 7.63 5.33
N GLU A 127 4.67 7.39 5.36
CA GLU A 127 5.64 8.04 4.48
C GLU A 127 6.03 7.07 3.36
N ILE A 128 5.97 7.51 2.11
CA ILE A 128 6.37 6.69 0.95
C ILE A 128 7.33 7.48 0.06
N ASP A 129 8.55 6.98 -0.06
CA ASP A 129 9.48 7.39 -1.13
C ASP A 129 9.29 6.46 -2.33
N GLY A 130 8.58 6.97 -3.33
CA GLY A 130 8.32 6.31 -4.61
C GLY A 130 9.28 6.70 -5.71
N SER A 131 10.52 7.11 -5.40
CA SER A 131 11.46 7.69 -6.37
C SER A 131 11.75 6.82 -7.61
N ASP A 132 11.68 5.50 -7.49
CA ASP A 132 11.84 4.55 -8.59
C ASP A 132 10.71 3.50 -8.59
N ALA A 133 9.49 3.89 -8.22
CA ALA A 133 8.36 2.99 -8.28
C ALA A 133 8.12 2.50 -9.73
N GLN A 134 8.05 1.18 -9.90
CA GLN A 134 7.83 0.53 -11.20
C GLN A 134 6.37 0.05 -11.37
N ASN A 135 5.51 0.34 -10.39
CA ASN A 135 4.07 0.07 -10.37
C ASN A 135 3.35 1.11 -9.48
N ASP A 136 2.03 0.97 -9.31
CA ASP A 136 1.22 1.88 -8.47
C ASP A 136 1.86 2.05 -7.07
N ILE A 137 2.16 3.27 -6.62
CA ILE A 137 2.78 3.49 -5.30
C ILE A 137 1.79 3.14 -4.19
N VAL A 138 0.58 3.71 -4.26
CA VAL A 138 -0.58 3.34 -3.44
C VAL A 138 -1.63 2.71 -4.34
N ARG A 139 -1.97 1.45 -4.04
CA ARG A 139 -3.00 0.69 -4.76
C ARG A 139 -4.19 0.40 -3.86
N ILE A 140 -5.38 0.77 -4.33
CA ILE A 140 -6.64 0.54 -3.64
C ILE A 140 -7.58 -0.24 -4.56
N ASN A 141 -7.86 -1.48 -4.19
CA ASN A 141 -8.71 -2.37 -4.96
C ASN A 141 -10.21 -2.11 -4.71
N SER A 142 -11.05 -2.65 -5.59
CA SER A 142 -12.50 -2.47 -5.52
C SER A 142 -13.12 -2.92 -4.21
N ASP A 143 -12.62 -4.03 -3.67
CA ASP A 143 -13.09 -4.62 -2.43
C ASP A 143 -12.62 -3.91 -1.15
N ALA A 144 -11.78 -2.88 -1.24
CA ALA A 144 -11.32 -2.06 -0.11
C ALA A 144 -12.38 -1.03 0.36
N ASP A 145 -13.64 -1.48 0.44
CA ASP A 145 -14.79 -0.68 0.84
C ASP A 145 -14.77 -0.32 2.33
N GLY A 146 -14.91 0.97 2.62
CA GLY A 146 -14.81 1.55 3.95
C GLY A 146 -13.36 1.72 4.42
N GLY A 147 -12.39 1.63 3.50
CA GLY A 147 -10.98 1.89 3.78
C GLY A 147 -10.72 3.37 4.11
N HIS A 148 -9.67 3.61 4.88
CA HIS A 148 -9.28 4.96 5.31
C HIS A 148 -7.77 5.14 5.27
N ILE A 149 -7.30 6.19 4.60
CA ILE A 149 -5.93 6.67 4.65
C ILE A 149 -5.94 8.07 5.29
N LYS A 150 -5.14 8.29 6.33
CA LYS A 150 -5.00 9.58 7.03
C LYS A 150 -3.53 9.93 7.22
N GLY A 151 -3.07 11.11 6.83
CA GLY A 151 -1.67 11.47 7.05
C GLY A 151 -0.76 10.71 6.09
N LEU A 152 -0.93 10.90 4.79
CA LEU A 152 -0.07 10.28 3.76
C LEU A 152 0.92 11.32 3.24
N ASP A 153 2.21 11.03 3.30
CA ASP A 153 3.29 11.79 2.66
C ASP A 153 3.90 10.92 1.56
N LEU A 154 3.76 11.32 0.30
CA LEU A 154 4.11 10.51 -0.86
C LEU A 154 4.93 11.32 -1.87
N PHE A 155 6.16 10.87 -2.10
CA PHE A 155 7.01 11.34 -3.20
C PHE A 155 6.97 10.38 -4.40
N CYS A 156 6.73 10.89 -5.60
CA CYS A 156 6.72 10.15 -6.86
C CYS A 156 7.80 10.70 -7.79
N GLY A 157 8.78 9.86 -8.10
CA GLY A 157 9.97 10.27 -8.85
C GLY A 157 9.73 10.58 -10.33
N PRO A 158 10.68 11.29 -10.98
CA PRO A 158 10.50 11.80 -12.35
C PRO A 158 10.40 10.70 -13.42
N ASP A 159 11.00 9.54 -13.17
CA ASP A 159 11.05 8.41 -14.09
C ASP A 159 9.91 7.40 -13.87
N VAL A 160 9.09 7.58 -12.83
CA VAL A 160 7.98 6.68 -12.48
C VAL A 160 6.90 6.70 -13.56
N GLN A 161 6.53 5.52 -14.07
CA GLN A 161 5.52 5.40 -15.14
C GLN A 161 4.09 5.16 -14.61
N ALA A 162 3.96 4.83 -13.33
CA ALA A 162 2.70 4.50 -12.68
C ALA A 162 2.04 5.73 -12.02
N PRO A 163 0.73 5.69 -11.72
CA PRO A 163 0.13 6.68 -10.83
C PRO A 163 0.69 6.58 -9.41
N ALA A 164 0.75 7.71 -8.71
CA ALA A 164 1.07 7.77 -7.29
C ALA A 164 -0.03 7.08 -6.47
N ILE A 165 -1.30 7.37 -6.75
CA ILE A 165 -2.44 6.74 -6.09
C ILE A 165 -3.40 6.20 -7.15
N ARG A 166 -3.80 4.93 -7.01
CA ARG A 166 -4.77 4.30 -7.89
C ARG A 166 -5.90 3.65 -7.10
N CYS A 167 -7.12 4.12 -7.35
CA CYS A 167 -8.36 3.55 -6.83
C CYS A 167 -9.11 2.86 -7.97
N THR A 168 -9.45 1.58 -7.83
CA THR A 168 -10.07 0.79 -8.91
C THR A 168 -11.45 0.23 -8.54
N GLU A 169 -12.36 0.15 -9.51
CA GLU A 169 -13.62 -0.59 -9.45
C GLU A 169 -13.57 -1.71 -10.50
N THR A 170 -13.45 -2.96 -10.07
CA THR A 170 -13.33 -4.14 -10.94
C THR A 170 -14.33 -5.24 -10.60
N SER A 171 -15.11 -5.03 -9.54
CA SER A 171 -16.10 -6.00 -9.05
C SER A 171 -17.31 -5.26 -8.48
N THR A 172 -18.43 -5.99 -8.34
CA THR A 172 -19.67 -5.49 -7.77
C THR A 172 -19.64 -5.66 -6.25
N THR A 173 -18.87 -4.84 -5.54
CA THR A 173 -18.89 -4.81 -4.07
C THR A 173 -19.88 -3.74 -3.57
N THR A 174 -20.18 -3.77 -2.27
CA THR A 174 -21.07 -2.76 -1.67
C THR A 174 -20.22 -1.53 -1.39
N ASN A 175 -20.40 -0.46 -2.14
CA ASN A 175 -19.69 0.81 -1.95
C ASN A 175 -19.95 1.34 -0.53
N LEU A 176 -18.96 1.21 0.35
CA LEU A 176 -18.97 1.78 1.72
C LEU A 176 -18.14 3.06 1.81
N GLY A 177 -17.67 3.58 0.67
CA GLY A 177 -16.83 4.76 0.60
C GLY A 177 -15.37 4.46 0.90
N LEU A 178 -14.47 5.24 0.31
CA LEU A 178 -13.04 5.27 0.58
C LEU A 178 -12.67 6.72 0.93
N LEU A 179 -12.06 6.92 2.09
CA LEU A 179 -11.58 8.23 2.51
C LEU A 179 -10.05 8.29 2.45
N ILE A 180 -9.51 9.32 1.80
CA ILE A 180 -8.10 9.69 1.89
C ILE A 180 -8.08 11.13 2.40
N GLU A 181 -7.60 11.34 3.62
CA GLU A 181 -7.54 12.65 4.27
C GLU A 181 -6.15 13.02 4.77
N ASP A 182 -5.89 14.32 4.97
CA ASP A 182 -4.61 14.83 5.47
C ASP A 182 -3.42 14.30 4.65
N PHE A 183 -3.38 14.57 3.34
CA PHE A 183 -2.37 13.96 2.45
C PHE A 183 -1.57 14.99 1.63
N GLU A 184 -0.34 14.64 1.33
CA GLU A 184 0.56 15.37 0.45
C GLU A 184 1.15 14.41 -0.59
N VAL A 185 1.03 14.78 -1.86
CA VAL A 185 1.60 14.05 -3.00
C VAL A 185 2.47 15.01 -3.78
N GLU A 186 3.78 14.80 -3.74
CA GLU A 186 4.74 15.45 -4.64
C GLU A 186 5.03 14.50 -5.81
N ASP A 187 4.69 14.90 -7.03
CA ASP A 187 4.80 14.06 -8.21
C ASP A 187 5.54 14.74 -9.35
N LEU A 188 6.80 14.34 -9.51
CA LEU A 188 7.69 14.85 -10.53
C LEU A 188 7.61 14.06 -11.84
N SER A 189 6.76 13.02 -11.93
CA SER A 189 6.76 12.14 -13.09
C SER A 189 6.17 12.82 -14.33
N THR A 190 6.80 12.53 -15.47
CA THR A 190 6.34 13.01 -16.79
C THR A 190 5.46 11.98 -17.52
N ALA A 191 5.07 10.91 -16.82
CA ALA A 191 4.34 9.80 -17.41
C ALA A 191 2.92 10.18 -17.84
N ALA A 192 2.41 9.46 -18.84
CA ALA A 192 1.05 9.66 -19.32
C ALA A 192 -0.02 9.23 -18.29
N GLY A 193 -1.10 10.01 -18.19
CA GLY A 193 -2.18 9.81 -17.22
C GLY A 193 -1.97 10.65 -15.96
N GLY A 194 -2.88 10.53 -14.99
CA GLY A 194 -2.82 11.36 -13.79
C GLY A 194 -2.02 10.77 -12.64
N SER A 195 -1.56 11.65 -11.75
CA SER A 195 -0.92 11.32 -10.47
C SER A 195 -1.83 10.47 -9.60
N VAL A 196 -3.02 11.00 -9.33
CA VAL A 196 -4.13 10.29 -8.70
C VAL A 196 -5.09 9.81 -9.77
N ARG A 197 -5.38 8.51 -9.77
CA ARG A 197 -6.27 7.86 -10.74
C ARG A 197 -7.44 7.19 -10.03
N VAL A 198 -8.62 7.78 -10.16
CA VAL A 198 -9.85 7.31 -9.49
C VAL A 198 -10.80 6.68 -10.51
N GLN A 199 -10.94 5.37 -10.44
CA GLN A 199 -11.81 4.55 -11.27
C GLN A 199 -12.89 3.85 -10.43
N ARG A 200 -13.42 4.53 -9.41
CA ARG A 200 -14.55 4.10 -8.58
C ARG A 200 -15.32 5.34 -8.10
N SER A 201 -16.63 5.22 -7.90
CA SER A 201 -17.53 6.37 -7.68
C SER A 201 -17.62 6.87 -6.24
N ASP A 202 -17.03 6.16 -5.28
CA ASP A 202 -17.20 6.37 -3.85
C ASP A 202 -15.87 6.70 -3.16
N VAL A 203 -15.12 7.63 -3.73
CA VAL A 203 -13.87 8.13 -3.14
C VAL A 203 -14.05 9.56 -2.69
N THR A 204 -13.65 9.86 -1.46
CA THR A 204 -13.50 11.22 -0.94
C THR A 204 -12.01 11.50 -0.73
N LEU A 205 -11.53 12.59 -1.32
CA LEU A 205 -10.22 13.17 -1.03
C LEU A 205 -10.45 14.42 -0.18
N LYS A 206 -9.75 14.54 0.94
CA LYS A 206 -9.99 15.60 1.92
C LYS A 206 -8.71 16.18 2.50
N ASP A 207 -8.68 17.49 2.77
CA ASP A 207 -7.60 18.18 3.49
C ASP A 207 -6.21 17.81 2.91
N GLY A 208 -6.00 17.99 1.61
CA GLY A 208 -4.79 17.46 0.95
C GLY A 208 -4.31 18.19 -0.28
N VAL A 209 -3.09 17.87 -0.71
CA VAL A 209 -2.40 18.51 -1.83
C VAL A 209 -1.86 17.45 -2.79
N VAL A 210 -2.07 17.67 -4.09
CA VAL A 210 -1.37 16.96 -5.17
C VAL A 210 -0.62 17.99 -6.01
N ASP A 211 0.70 18.06 -5.84
CA ASP A 211 1.59 18.79 -6.75
C ASP A 211 2.08 17.84 -7.83
N ALA A 212 1.42 17.89 -8.99
CA ALA A 212 1.75 17.10 -10.17
C ALA A 212 2.17 18.02 -11.33
N SER A 213 3.22 18.81 -11.11
CA SER A 213 3.71 19.82 -12.04
C SER A 213 3.90 19.39 -13.52
N TYR A 214 4.04 18.08 -13.80
CA TYR A 214 4.34 17.56 -15.15
C TYR A 214 3.29 16.59 -15.72
N ARG A 215 2.20 16.32 -15.00
CA ARG A 215 1.08 15.48 -15.48
C ARG A 215 -0.23 15.87 -14.80
N PRO A 216 -1.41 15.51 -15.32
CA PRO A 216 -2.66 15.83 -14.62
C PRO A 216 -2.65 15.35 -13.17
N ALA A 217 -2.96 16.22 -12.19
CA ALA A 217 -3.03 15.82 -10.79
C ALA A 217 -4.07 14.72 -10.55
N LEU A 218 -5.24 14.81 -11.20
CA LEU A 218 -6.34 13.87 -11.04
C LEU A 218 -6.90 13.40 -12.39
N THR A 219 -7.09 12.08 -12.54
CA THR A 219 -7.73 11.46 -13.70
C THR A 219 -8.64 10.30 -13.32
N GLY A 220 -9.39 9.78 -14.29
CA GLY A 220 -10.27 8.62 -14.15
C GLY A 220 -11.72 8.95 -14.53
N TYR A 221 -12.65 8.08 -14.18
CA TYR A 221 -14.08 8.25 -14.44
C TYR A 221 -14.93 8.30 -13.16
N GLY A 222 -14.31 8.09 -12.00
CA GLY A 222 -15.02 8.00 -10.73
C GLY A 222 -15.53 9.32 -10.19
N ASN A 223 -14.89 10.44 -10.58
CA ASN A 223 -15.15 11.79 -10.05
C ASN A 223 -15.21 11.80 -8.51
N PRO A 224 -14.05 11.72 -7.81
CA PRO A 224 -14.04 11.73 -6.35
C PRO A 224 -14.66 13.01 -5.80
N ASP A 225 -15.26 12.92 -4.62
CA ASP A 225 -15.63 14.09 -3.83
C ASP A 225 -14.35 14.76 -3.31
N LEU A 226 -14.23 16.07 -3.52
CA LEU A 226 -13.07 16.86 -3.12
C LEU A 226 -13.48 17.83 -2.01
N GLU A 227 -12.83 17.73 -0.85
CA GLU A 227 -13.09 18.57 0.32
C GLU A 227 -11.78 19.23 0.78
N ASP A 228 -11.58 20.52 0.47
CA ASP A 228 -10.33 21.24 0.79
C ASP A 228 -9.08 20.55 0.20
N VAL A 229 -9.14 20.25 -1.11
CA VAL A 229 -8.04 19.62 -1.85
C VAL A 229 -7.48 20.59 -2.89
N ASP A 230 -6.16 20.79 -2.86
CA ASP A 230 -5.43 21.52 -3.90
C ASP A 230 -4.85 20.55 -4.94
N LEU A 231 -5.04 20.86 -6.22
CA LEU A 231 -4.61 20.07 -7.36
C LEU A 231 -3.87 21.00 -8.32
N SER A 232 -2.54 20.90 -8.37
CA SER A 232 -1.69 21.74 -9.22
C SER A 232 -0.91 20.95 -10.25
#